data_AF-A0A351SYV6-F1
#
_entry.id   AF-A0A351SYV6-F1
#
_cell.length_a   1.000
_cell.length_b   1.000
_cell.length_c   1.000
_cell.angle_alpha   90.00
_cell.angle_beta   90.00
_cell.angle_gamma   90.00
#
_symmetry.space_group_name_H-M   'P 1'
#
loop_
_entity.id
_entity.type
_entity.pdbx_description
1 polymer ?
#
loop_
_entity_poly.entity_id
_entity_poly.type
_entity_poly.pdbx_seq_one_letter_code
_entity_poly.pdbx_strand_id
1 'polypeptide(L)' 'MALHTVRGYCALCTAHCATITTVENGRVVRLDPDPDHPNGGVMCLKGKA' A
#
# COMPACT_ATOMS: atom_id res chain seq x y z
N MET A 1 -0.51 -6.08 20.76
CA MET A 1 -0.25 -6.29 19.32
C MET A 1 -0.93 -5.15 18.59
N ALA A 2 -0.17 -4.27 17.96
CA ALA A 2 -0.72 -3.09 17.28
C ALA A 2 -0.87 -3.40 15.80
N LEU A 3 -2.11 -3.56 15.34
CA LEU A 3 -2.48 -3.69 13.94
C LEU A 3 -3.17 -2.40 13.52
N HIS A 4 -2.65 -1.73 12.50
CA HIS A 4 -3.27 -0.54 11.95
C HIS A 4 -3.05 -0.44 10.45
N THR A 5 -3.90 0.33 9.78
CA THR A 5 -3.75 0.66 8.37
C THR A 5 -3.35 2.11 8.22
N VAL A 6 -2.57 2.40 7.18
CA VAL A 6 -2.14 3.73 6.82
C VAL A 6 -2.22 3.91 5.31
N ARG A 7 -2.75 5.05 4.87
CA ARG A 7 -2.75 5.43 3.45
C ARG A 7 -1.40 6.01 3.08
N GLY A 8 -0.89 5.65 1.91
CA GLY A 8 0.39 6.13 1.40
C GLY A 8 0.61 5.74 -0.04
N TYR A 9 1.88 5.65 -0.44
CA TYR A 9 2.29 5.26 -1.77
C TYR A 9 3.22 4.04 -1.73
N CYS A 10 3.15 3.21 -2.76
CA CYS A 10 4.11 2.14 -2.98
C CYS A 10 5.52 2.73 -3.19
N ALA A 11 6.50 2.23 -2.43
CA ALA A 11 7.88 2.72 -2.46
C ALA A 11 8.79 2.03 -3.49
N LEU A 12 8.25 1.12 -4.32
CA LEU A 12 9.07 0.28 -5.20
C LEU A 12 9.51 0.96 -6.50
N CYS A 13 8.81 1.99 -6.96
CA CYS A 13 9.15 2.68 -8.21
C CYS A 13 8.58 4.10 -8.24
N THR A 14 9.01 4.89 -9.22
CA THR A 14 8.60 6.29 -9.39
C THR A 14 7.13 6.51 -9.78
N ALA A 15 6.37 5.43 -10.00
CA ALA A 15 4.96 5.54 -10.38
C ALA A 15 4.06 5.99 -9.21
N HIS A 16 4.51 5.82 -7.96
CA HIS A 16 3.77 6.22 -6.76
C HIS A 16 2.30 5.77 -6.77
N CYS A 17 2.05 4.47 -6.96
CA CYS A 17 0.72 3.89 -6.84
C CYS A 17 0.18 4.13 -5.42
N ALA A 18 -1.05 4.63 -5.30
CA ALA A 18 -1.66 4.88 -4.00
C ALA A 18 -2.14 3.57 -3.36
N THR A 19 -1.81 3.39 -2.09
CA THR A 19 -2.00 2.12 -1.39
C THR A 19 -2.47 2.29 0.05
N ILE A 20 -3.20 1.31 0.53
CA ILE A 20 -3.50 1.09 1.94
C ILE A 20 -2.50 0.06 2.46
N THR A 21 -1.63 0.48 3.38
CA THR A 21 -0.60 -0.37 3.98
C THR A 21 -1.10 -0.90 5.32
N THR A 22 -1.07 -2.22 5.50
CA THR A 22 -1.34 -2.84 6.80
C THR A 22 -0.03 -3.04 7.54
N VAL A 23 0.06 -2.47 8.74
CA VAL A 23 1.22 -2.53 9.62
C VAL A 23 0.87 -3.32 10.88
N GLU A 24 1.63 -4.38 11.12
CA GLU A 24 1.52 -5.21 12.31
C GLU A 24 2.81 -5.13 13.12
N ASN A 25 2.72 -4.70 14.38
CA ASN A 25 3.85 -4.60 15.31
C ASN A 25 5.06 -3.83 14.70
N GLY A 26 4.77 -2.74 13.99
CA GLY A 26 5.77 -1.88 13.35
C GLY A 26 6.35 -2.43 12.03
N ARG A 27 5.83 -3.54 11.52
CA ARG A 27 6.23 -4.13 10.22
C ARG A 27 5.10 -4.05 9.22
N VAL A 28 5.44 -3.72 7.98
CA VAL A 28 4.50 -3.81 6.85
C VAL A 28 4.26 -5.29 6.56
N VAL A 29 2.99 -5.72 6.60
CA VAL A 29 2.59 -7.11 6.34
C VAL A 29 1.72 -7.26 5.10
N ARG A 30 1.11 -6.16 4.61
CA ARG A 30 0.29 -6.17 3.40
C ARG A 30 0.26 -4.78 2.76
N LEU A 31 0.18 -4.76 1.44
CA LEU A 31 -0.05 -3.58 0.62
C LEU A 31 -1.27 -3.84 -0.27
N ASP A 32 -2.27 -2.96 -0.23
CA ASP A 32 -3.45 -3.04 -1.11
C ASP A 32 -3.61 -1.74 -1.91
N PRO A 33 -4.18 -1.79 -3.13
CA PRO A 33 -4.57 -0.59 -3.85
C PRO A 33 -5.63 0.22 -3.08
N ASP A 34 -5.55 1.56 -3.11
CA ASP A 34 -6.58 2.44 -2.52
C ASP A 34 -7.66 2.80 -3.56
N PRO A 35 -8.84 2.16 -3.58
CA PRO A 35 -9.86 2.42 -4.60
C PRO A 35 -10.44 3.84 -4.54
N ASP A 36 -10.29 4.54 -3.40
CA ASP A 36 -10.79 5.91 -3.22
C ASP A 36 -9.81 6.99 -3.70
N HIS A 37 -8.59 6.60 -4.10
CA HIS A 37 -7.57 7.53 -4.57
C HIS A 37 -7.49 7.51 -6.12
N PRO A 38 -7.36 8.66 -6.81
CA PRO A 38 -7.22 8.71 -8.27
C PRO A 38 -6.12 7.78 -8.83
N ASN A 39 -5.00 7.68 -8.12
CA ASN A 39 -3.86 6.82 -8.45
C ASN A 39 -3.88 5.42 -7.79
N GLY A 40 -4.96 5.02 -7.13
CA GLY A 40 -5.03 3.76 -6.38
C GLY A 40 -5.75 2.63 -7.10
N GLY A 41 -6.41 2.89 -8.23
CA GLY A 41 -7.00 1.84 -9.08
C GLY A 41 -5.98 0.94 -9.80
N VAL A 42 -4.69 1.31 -9.82
CA VAL A 42 -3.63 0.59 -10.54
C VAL A 42 -2.50 0.18 -9.60
N MET A 43 -2.31 -1.14 -9.43
CA MET A 43 -1.15 -1.69 -8.72
C MET A 43 -0.56 -2.86 -9.52
N CYS A 44 0.73 -2.75 -9.85
CA CYS A 44 1.44 -3.77 -10.61
C CYS A 44 1.81 -4.98 -9.74
N LEU A 45 2.22 -6.08 -10.39
CA LEU A 45 2.62 -7.31 -9.71
C LEU A 45 3.74 -7.09 -8.67
N LYS A 46 4.64 -6.12 -8.90
CA LYS A 46 5.72 -5.80 -7.96
C LYS A 46 5.20 -5.41 -6.57
N GLY A 47 4.10 -4.65 -6.51
CA GLY A 47 3.52 -4.18 -5.25
C GLY A 47 2.51 -5.16 -4.64
N LYS A 48 2.05 -6.15 -5.39
CA LYS A 48 1.10 -7.19 -4.95
C LYS A 48 1.79 -8.43 -4.37
N ALA A 49 3.10 -8.56 -4.59
CA ALA A 49 3.93 -9.66 -4.09
C ALA A 49 4.11 -9.57 -2.57
#